data_AF-C6PXX6-F1
#
_entry.id   AF-C6PXX6-F1
#
_cell.length_a   1.000
_cell.length_b   1.000
_cell.length_c   1.000
_cell.angle_alpha   90.00
_cell.angle_beta   90.00
_cell.angle_gamma   90.00
#
_symmetry.space_group_name_H-M   'P 1'
#
loop_
_entity.id
_entity.type
_entity.pdbx_description
1 polymer ?
#
loop_
_entity_poly.entity_id
_entity_poly.type
_entity_poly.pdbx_seq_one_letter_code
_entity_poly.pdbx_strand_id
1 'polypeptide(L)'
;MVESTKVEAIKNKIEMGIVPRQEIFVDKYAVELYKQGIIRGINDTKYILLELPMDYLDSKILDIIYELRLLDLNPIIAHPERYTFIIVDILKINDFIDEDCLFQINAGSIDGLF
;
A
#
# COMPACT_ATOMS: atom_id res chain seq x y z
N MET A 1 16.22 -0.85 -11.48
CA MET A 1 16.50 -0.87 -10.03
C MET A 1 16.40 -2.28 -9.45
N VAL A 2 15.27 -2.99 -9.57
CA VAL A 2 15.15 -4.37 -9.06
C VAL A 2 16.18 -5.34 -9.66
N GLU A 3 16.35 -5.34 -10.98
CA GLU A 3 17.31 -6.23 -11.65
C GLU A 3 18.77 -5.97 -11.23
N SER A 4 19.17 -4.71 -11.08
CA SER A 4 20.49 -4.36 -10.57
C SER A 4 20.69 -4.84 -9.12
N THR A 5 19.66 -4.76 -8.27
CA THR A 5 19.73 -5.26 -6.88
C THR A 5 19.81 -6.78 -6.83
N LYS A 6 19.08 -7.50 -7.69
CA LYS A 6 19.19 -8.96 -7.82
C LYS A 6 20.62 -9.39 -8.19
N VAL A 7 21.23 -8.73 -9.17
CA VAL A 7 22.62 -8.99 -9.57
C VAL A 7 23.57 -8.78 -8.40
N GLU A 8 23.37 -7.72 -7.62
CA GLU A 8 24.22 -7.43 -6.46
C GLU A 8 24.02 -8.45 -5.32
N ALA A 9 22.80 -8.88 -5.04
CA ALA A 9 22.53 -9.93 -4.05
C ALA A 9 23.25 -11.25 -4.40
N ILE A 10 23.24 -11.63 -5.69
CA ILE A 10 23.94 -12.82 -6.19
C ILE A 10 25.46 -12.68 -5.99
N LYS A 11 26.05 -11.52 -6.34
CA LYS A 11 27.49 -11.28 -6.13
C LYS A 11 27.89 -11.39 -4.66
N ASN A 12 27.03 -10.94 -3.75
CA ASN A 12 27.26 -10.98 -2.32
C ASN A 12 26.80 -12.29 -1.65
N LYS A 13 26.38 -13.30 -2.43
CA LYS A 13 25.91 -14.61 -1.94
C LYS A 13 24.73 -14.50 -0.96
N ILE A 14 23.84 -13.55 -1.20
CA ILE A 14 22.61 -13.36 -0.42
C ILE A 14 21.48 -14.09 -1.13
N GLU A 15 20.97 -15.16 -0.51
CA GLU A 15 19.87 -15.96 -1.04
C GLU A 15 18.52 -15.38 -0.58
N MET A 16 17.98 -14.44 -1.37
CA MET A 16 16.71 -13.78 -1.08
C MET A 16 15.92 -13.51 -2.37
N GLY A 17 14.61 -13.76 -2.33
CA GLY A 17 13.70 -13.37 -3.39
C GLY A 17 13.49 -11.86 -3.40
N ILE A 18 13.88 -11.19 -4.49
CA ILE A 18 13.67 -9.75 -4.67
C ILE A 18 12.62 -9.56 -5.76
N VAL A 19 11.53 -8.88 -5.41
CA VAL A 19 10.40 -8.61 -6.30
C VAL A 19 10.14 -7.11 -6.42
N PRO A 20 9.63 -6.62 -7.56
CA PRO A 20 9.20 -5.23 -7.68
C PRO A 20 7.95 -4.96 -6.83
N ARG A 21 7.92 -3.79 -6.19
CA ARG A 21 6.79 -3.25 -5.43
C ARG A 21 6.83 -1.74 -5.49
N GLN A 22 5.68 -1.12 -5.35
CA GLN A 22 5.51 0.31 -5.15
C GLN A 22 4.69 0.53 -3.88
N GLU A 23 5.02 1.58 -3.14
CA GLU A 23 4.14 2.21 -2.16
C GLU A 23 3.52 3.41 -2.85
N ILE A 24 2.20 3.37 -3.05
CA ILE A 24 1.49 4.31 -3.90
C ILE A 24 0.73 5.26 -3.01
N PHE A 25 1.16 6.52 -2.98
CA PHE A 25 0.39 7.57 -2.32
C PHE A 25 -0.93 7.77 -3.08
N VAL A 26 -2.05 7.58 -2.40
CA VAL A 26 -3.38 7.62 -3.01
C VAL A 26 -3.75 9.06 -3.34
N ASP A 27 -3.96 9.32 -4.63
CA ASP A 27 -4.55 10.54 -5.12
C ASP A 27 -5.55 10.26 -6.26
N LYS A 28 -6.17 11.33 -6.75
CA LYS A 28 -7.17 11.27 -7.83
C LYS A 28 -6.68 10.69 -9.16
N TYR A 29 -5.37 10.49 -9.34
CA TYR A 29 -4.78 9.92 -10.55
C TYR A 29 -4.48 8.43 -10.42
N ALA A 30 -4.53 7.84 -9.22
CA ALA A 30 -4.14 6.45 -8.99
C ALA A 30 -4.83 5.47 -9.95
N VAL A 31 -6.15 5.58 -10.11
CA VAL A 31 -6.94 4.73 -11.02
C VAL A 31 -6.45 4.81 -12.46
N GLU A 32 -6.21 6.03 -12.96
CA GLU A 32 -5.78 6.24 -14.34
C GLU A 32 -4.33 5.78 -14.55
N LEU A 33 -3.44 6.05 -13.59
CA LEU A 33 -2.06 5.57 -13.62
C LEU A 33 -1.99 4.04 -13.62
N TYR A 34 -2.92 3.36 -12.93
CA TYR A 34 -3.02 1.91 -12.97
C TYR A 34 -3.47 1.41 -14.34
N LYS A 35 -4.51 2.02 -14.92
CA LYS A 35 -4.99 1.70 -16.28
C LYS A 35 -3.91 1.90 -17.35
N GLN A 36 -3.06 2.90 -17.18
CA GLN A 36 -1.90 3.16 -18.05
C GLN A 36 -0.71 2.22 -17.79
N GLY A 37 -0.77 1.38 -16.75
CA GLY A 37 0.29 0.45 -16.38
C GLY A 37 1.52 1.11 -15.76
N ILE A 38 1.40 2.37 -15.33
CA ILE A 38 2.46 3.17 -14.69
C ILE A 38 2.65 2.72 -13.24
N ILE A 39 1.55 2.53 -12.52
CA ILE A 39 1.55 1.88 -11.21
C ILE A 39 1.04 0.45 -11.34
N ARG A 40 1.56 -0.44 -10.50
CA ARG A 40 1.21 -1.87 -10.52
C ARG A 40 1.18 -2.44 -9.12
N GLY A 41 0.49 -3.57 -8.97
CA GLY A 41 0.54 -4.35 -7.75
C GLY A 41 1.92 -4.97 -7.50
N ILE A 42 2.09 -5.47 -6.28
CA ILE A 42 3.29 -6.16 -5.81
C ILE A 42 3.58 -7.32 -6.74
N ASN A 43 4.76 -7.34 -7.37
CA ASN A 43 5.20 -8.40 -8.27
C ASN A 43 4.18 -8.74 -9.38
N ASP A 44 3.55 -7.72 -9.97
CA ASP A 44 2.48 -7.85 -10.99
C ASP A 44 1.27 -8.68 -10.53
N THR A 45 1.08 -8.83 -9.21
CA THR A 45 -0.14 -9.41 -8.64
C THR A 45 -1.25 -8.36 -8.53
N LYS A 46 -2.44 -8.79 -8.09
CA LYS A 46 -3.57 -7.91 -7.81
C LYS A 46 -3.43 -7.12 -6.49
N TYR A 47 -2.43 -7.43 -5.66
CA TYR A 47 -2.26 -6.77 -4.38
C TYR A 47 -1.53 -5.44 -4.55
N ILE A 48 -2.18 -4.33 -4.19
CA ILE A 48 -1.65 -2.98 -4.37
C ILE A 48 -1.46 -2.32 -3.01
N LEU A 49 -0.26 -1.81 -2.73
CA LEU A 49 0.02 -1.13 -1.46
C LEU A 49 -0.25 0.37 -1.60
N LEU A 50 -1.12 0.87 -0.73
CA LEU A 50 -1.62 2.23 -0.73
C LEU A 50 -1.17 2.98 0.54
N GLU A 51 -0.58 4.16 0.36
CA GLU A 51 -0.25 5.10 1.42
C GLU A 51 -1.24 6.29 1.38
N LEU A 52 -1.68 6.75 2.54
CA LEU A 52 -2.66 7.82 2.69
C LEU A 52 -2.03 9.06 3.34
N PRO A 53 -2.70 10.23 3.30
CA PRO A 53 -2.30 11.38 4.10
C PRO A 53 -2.30 11.04 5.60
N MET A 54 -1.22 11.39 6.31
CA MET A 54 -1.03 11.00 7.71
C MET A 54 -2.07 11.61 8.67
N ASP A 55 -2.53 12.83 8.38
CA ASP A 55 -3.24 13.65 9.36
C ASP A 55 -4.76 13.69 9.16
N TYR A 56 -5.24 13.28 7.99
CA TYR A 56 -6.65 13.37 7.64
C TYR A 56 -7.08 12.29 6.65
N LEU A 57 -8.36 11.96 6.69
CA LEU A 57 -9.02 11.10 5.72
C LEU A 57 -10.01 11.94 4.91
N ASP A 58 -9.76 12.09 3.61
CA ASP A 58 -10.75 12.65 2.67
C ASP A 58 -11.66 11.50 2.20
N SER A 59 -12.98 11.73 2.24
CA SER A 59 -13.99 10.82 1.65
C SER A 59 -13.63 10.30 0.26
N LYS A 60 -12.98 11.12 -0.58
CA LYS A 60 -12.57 10.73 -1.94
C LYS A 60 -11.56 9.59 -1.98
N ILE A 61 -10.81 9.37 -0.90
CA ILE A 61 -9.86 8.26 -0.81
C ILE A 61 -10.61 6.92 -0.85
N LEU A 62 -11.73 6.81 -0.13
CA LEU A 62 -12.55 5.61 -0.14
C LEU A 62 -13.17 5.38 -1.53
N ASP A 63 -13.64 6.43 -2.20
CA ASP A 63 -14.13 6.33 -3.59
C ASP A 63 -13.03 5.80 -4.54
N ILE A 64 -11.79 6.28 -4.40
CA ILE A 64 -10.65 5.81 -5.20
C ILE A 64 -10.32 4.35 -4.89
N ILE A 65 -10.34 3.95 -3.62
CA ILE A 65 -10.12 2.56 -3.19
C ILE A 65 -11.18 1.64 -3.80
N TYR A 66 -12.45 2.05 -3.73
CA TYR A 66 -13.57 1.34 -4.34
C TYR A 66 -13.39 1.19 -5.86
N GLU A 67 -12.97 2.26 -6.56
CA GLU A 67 -12.67 2.19 -8.01
C GLU A 67 -11.52 1.22 -8.33
N LEU A 68 -10.45 1.21 -7.52
CA LEU A 68 -9.34 0.26 -7.69
C LEU A 68 -9.82 -1.19 -7.50
N ARG A 69 -10.73 -1.43 -6.55
CA ARG A 69 -11.34 -2.75 -6.35
C ARG A 69 -12.20 -3.20 -7.52
N LEU A 70 -12.96 -2.29 -8.15
CA LEU A 70 -13.71 -2.59 -9.37
C LEU A 70 -12.80 -3.01 -10.53
N LEU A 71 -11.52 -2.63 -10.48
CA LEU A 71 -10.47 -3.09 -11.40
C LEU A 71 -9.81 -4.41 -10.95
N ASP A 72 -10.43 -5.15 -10.03
CA ASP A 72 -9.98 -6.48 -9.56
C ASP A 72 -8.63 -6.41 -8.81
N LEU A 73 -8.35 -5.28 -8.17
CA LEU A 73 -7.24 -5.10 -7.24
C LEU A 73 -7.66 -5.40 -5.80
N ASN A 74 -6.69 -5.84 -4.99
CA ASN A 74 -6.80 -6.04 -3.55
C ASN A 74 -5.97 -4.96 -2.84
N PRO A 75 -6.58 -3.87 -2.35
CA PRO A 75 -5.89 -2.81 -1.65
C PRO A 75 -5.29 -3.29 -0.33
N ILE A 76 -4.05 -2.87 -0.05
CA ILE A 76 -3.38 -3.02 1.23
C ILE A 76 -3.06 -1.63 1.74
N ILE A 77 -3.67 -1.21 2.84
CA ILE A 77 -3.36 0.06 3.48
C ILE A 77 -2.03 -0.08 4.23
N ALA A 78 -1.06 0.76 3.86
CA ALA A 78 0.26 0.80 4.47
C ALA A 78 0.19 1.45 5.85
N HIS A 79 0.80 0.80 6.83
CA HIS A 79 1.04 1.30 8.19
C HIS A 79 -0.13 2.10 8.80
N PRO A 80 -1.37 1.54 8.83
CA PRO A 80 -2.55 2.24 9.33
C PRO A 80 -2.41 2.69 10.79
N GLU A 81 -1.54 2.04 11.57
CA GLU A 81 -1.24 2.41 12.95
C GLU A 81 -0.58 3.79 13.09
N ARG A 82 -0.12 4.39 11.99
CA ARG A 82 0.55 5.69 11.99
C ARG A 82 -0.36 6.85 11.59
N TYR A 83 -1.57 6.58 11.11
CA TYR A 83 -2.48 7.63 10.69
C TYR A 83 -3.18 8.27 11.88
N THR A 84 -2.99 9.58 12.07
CA THR A 84 -3.54 10.34 13.20
C THR A 84 -5.05 10.16 13.29
N PHE A 85 -5.76 10.08 12.16
CA PHE A 85 -7.21 9.88 12.18
C PHE A 85 -7.63 8.50 12.68
N ILE A 86 -6.82 7.45 12.50
CA ILE A 86 -7.06 6.11 13.07
C ILE A 86 -6.63 6.06 14.53
N ILE A 87 -5.51 6.70 14.87
CA ILE A 87 -5.03 6.79 16.27
C ILE A 87 -6.06 7.48 17.16
N VAL A 88 -6.64 8.59 16.68
CA VAL A 88 -7.65 9.36 17.42
C VAL A 88 -8.97 8.60 17.51
N ASP A 89 -9.36 7.90 16.45
CA ASP A 89 -10.59 7.11 16.41
C ASP A 89 -10.37 5.81 15.65
N ILE A 90 -10.11 4.74 16.40
CA ILE A 90 -9.83 3.41 15.86
C ILE A 90 -11.00 2.87 15.03
N LEU A 91 -12.23 3.33 15.25
CA LEU A 91 -13.38 2.86 14.50
C LEU A 91 -13.34 3.28 13.02
N LYS A 92 -12.56 4.31 12.67
CA LYS A 92 -12.32 4.68 11.25
C LYS A 92 -11.61 3.60 10.45
N ILE A 93 -10.95 2.63 11.11
CA ILE A 93 -10.41 1.48 10.39
C ILE A 93 -11.51 0.65 9.73
N ASN A 94 -12.74 0.69 10.26
CA ASN A 94 -13.88 -0.04 9.72
C ASN A 94 -14.26 0.46 8.32
N ASP A 95 -14.08 1.74 8.03
CA ASP A 95 -14.34 2.29 6.68
C ASP A 95 -13.51 1.56 5.61
N PHE A 96 -12.29 1.12 5.96
CA PHE A 96 -11.43 0.34 5.06
C PHE A 96 -11.75 -1.17 5.09
N ILE A 97 -12.21 -1.69 6.23
CA ILE A 97 -12.65 -3.09 6.34
C ILE A 97 -13.90 -3.31 5.49
N ASP A 98 -14.85 -2.38 5.53
CA ASP A 98 -16.08 -2.41 4.72
C ASP A 98 -15.75 -2.34 3.22
N GLU A 99 -14.63 -1.70 2.87
CA GLU A 99 -14.02 -1.72 1.54
C GLU A 99 -13.11 -2.94 1.28
N ASP A 100 -13.22 -4.04 2.05
CA ASP A 100 -12.42 -5.27 1.91
C ASP A 100 -10.89 -5.04 1.81
N CYS A 101 -10.38 -3.99 2.45
CA CYS A 101 -8.94 -3.70 2.44
C CYS A 101 -8.18 -4.62 3.39
N LEU A 102 -6.94 -4.93 3.01
CA LEU A 102 -5.94 -5.54 3.88
C LEU A 102 -5.08 -4.46 4.55
N PHE A 103 -4.32 -4.84 5.59
CA PHE A 103 -3.48 -3.92 6.34
C PHE A 103 -2.06 -4.45 6.48
N GLN A 104 -1.07 -3.58 6.30
CA GLN A 104 0.33 -3.88 6.59
C GLN A 104 0.81 -3.03 7.77
N ILE A 105 1.17 -3.67 8.88
CA ILE A 105 1.72 -3.00 10.07
C ILE A 105 3.24 -2.93 9.97
N ASN A 106 3.87 -1.85 10.43
CA ASN A 106 5.32 -1.78 10.52
C ASN A 106 5.83 -2.59 11.71
N ALA A 107 6.87 -3.41 11.50
CA ALA A 107 7.47 -4.20 12.57
C ALA A 107 7.95 -3.31 13.73
N GLY A 108 8.54 -2.15 13.44
CA GLY A 108 8.98 -1.20 14.47
C GLY A 108 7.84 -0.64 15.33
N SER A 109 6.60 -0.59 14.81
CA SER A 109 5.44 -0.16 15.59
C SER A 109 5.09 -1.18 16.68
N ILE A 110 5.31 -2.46 16.42
CA ILE A 110 5.12 -3.54 17.41
C ILE A 110 6.13 -3.41 18.56
N ASP A 111 7.36 -2.98 18.23
CA ASP A 111 8.43 -2.74 19.21
C ASP A 111 8.36 -1.34 19.88
N GLY A 112 7.35 -0.52 19.55
CA GLY A 112 7.15 0.81 20.13
C GLY A 112 8.11 1.90 19.62
N LEU A 113 8.67 1.73 18.41
CA LEU A 113 9.58 2.71 17.79
C LEU A 113 8.86 3.89 17.13
N PHE A 114 7.56 3.76 16.84
CA PHE A 114 6.72 4.77 16.20
C PHE A 114 5.51 5.11 17.05
#